data_AF-A0A3R6FH35-F1
#
_entry.id   AF-A0A3R6FH35-F1
#
_cell.length_a   1.000
_cell.length_b   1.000
_cell.length_c   1.000
_cell.angle_alpha   90.00
_cell.angle_beta   90.00
_cell.angle_gamma   90.00
#
_symmetry.space_group_name_H-M   'P 1'
#
loop_
_entity.id
_entity.type
_entity.pdbx_description
1 polymer ?
#
loop_
_entity_poly.entity_id
_entity_poly.type
_entity_poly.pdbx_seq_one_letter_code
_entity_poly.pdbx_strand_id
1 'polypeptide(L)'
;MLLNLYPCLEDAVYFYAGRNNQAGTVRFAQAYVDLSLIYAFSNDNITNRENYPLITIFVATKLFNQKNYRDAISYYRAYLSTSDTQHRKEAFVNLAFSCYSLKNYTDAMYIAQKALAENPDDWTLIATGLQSAGIMKDDANLQRFLDKAFRVRPNDETLWLNQARLYQRQHKYEDAAKAYTRLYATHPNDIDVACGLAFCNYNAGVVLVKKASAVGKKSAGEELRLAARKYFVAAAPILEDLLEANPYAANIAKARAYCYSMLGDNNRLQQANSTLTAMKSTTVQKGAVPVLETYFTPTTEVSRVETAEVEDVFVSDIDIDVPVSNRNNTNTYAVVFGNEEYDNFSNVDYAINDATSFANYCNKVLGVPEDNIRVRKNATFSQMKEQINYLTKKANLNPDKLEVLVYYAGHGIPNVSTNEAYLLPCDASGTDFEFCYQLSNLYAQLDAMPIKRAVVFLDACFSGGTGRGDMLFKERYVYVKPKDAPTKKKTIVFSAASGDQTAMQYAEQHHGYFTYFLLKNLKETRGNINFLDLSEKISRQVSNIALDKNNKVQTPRIQFPATLGDAWKTMTLVK
;
A
#
# COMPACT_ATOMS: atom_id res chain seq x y z
N MET A 1 -17.26 38.40 16.94
CA MET A 1 -18.02 38.51 15.66
C MET A 1 -18.53 37.15 15.19
N LEU A 2 -17.68 36.12 15.06
CA LEU A 2 -18.10 34.79 14.57
C LEU A 2 -19.03 34.01 15.52
N LEU A 3 -18.81 34.06 16.85
CA LEU A 3 -19.71 33.46 17.85
C LEU A 3 -21.16 33.96 17.78
N ASN A 4 -21.37 35.21 17.36
CA ASN A 4 -22.70 35.80 17.22
C ASN A 4 -23.49 35.18 16.04
N LEU A 5 -22.81 34.47 15.14
CA LEU A 5 -23.46 33.77 14.03
C LEU A 5 -24.08 32.45 14.45
N TYR A 6 -23.74 31.91 15.63
CA TYR A 6 -24.13 30.57 16.05
C TYR A 6 -25.66 30.35 16.05
N PRO A 7 -26.49 31.23 16.66
CA PRO A 7 -27.95 31.10 16.60
C PRO A 7 -28.49 31.24 15.17
N CYS A 8 -27.90 32.14 14.36
CA CYS A 8 -28.33 32.34 12.98
C CYS A 8 -28.03 31.11 12.10
N LEU A 9 -26.93 30.40 12.36
CA LEU A 9 -26.59 29.15 11.66
C LEU A 9 -27.59 28.04 12.03
N GLU A 10 -27.97 27.95 13.29
CA GLU A 10 -29.00 27.03 13.78
C GLU A 10 -30.36 27.28 13.10
N ASP A 11 -30.81 28.53 13.10
CA ASP A 11 -32.05 28.94 12.44
C ASP A 11 -32.02 28.63 10.93
N ALA A 12 -30.87 28.83 10.28
CA ALA A 12 -30.69 28.49 8.88
C ALA A 12 -30.84 26.98 8.62
N VAL A 13 -30.31 26.12 9.49
CA VAL A 13 -30.47 24.65 9.37
C VAL A 13 -31.96 24.29 9.32
N TYR A 14 -32.75 24.78 10.28
CA TYR A 14 -34.19 24.51 10.34
C TYR A 14 -34.97 25.15 9.18
N PHE A 15 -34.62 26.37 8.79
CA PHE A 15 -35.23 27.08 7.66
C PHE A 15 -35.09 26.34 6.34
N TYR A 16 -33.91 25.76 6.05
CA TYR A 16 -33.70 24.96 4.85
C TYR A 16 -34.29 23.56 4.97
N ALA A 17 -34.26 22.95 6.16
CA ALA A 17 -34.90 21.66 6.41
C ALA A 17 -36.42 21.72 6.14
N GLY A 18 -37.10 22.75 6.64
CA GLY A 18 -38.53 22.97 6.40
C GLY A 18 -38.92 23.21 4.93
N ARG A 19 -37.96 23.50 4.05
CA ARG A 19 -38.16 23.63 2.60
C ARG A 19 -37.70 22.42 1.81
N ASN A 20 -37.38 21.31 2.47
CA ASN A 20 -36.79 20.12 1.84
C ASN A 20 -35.51 20.42 1.03
N ASN A 21 -34.77 21.48 1.36
CA ASN A 21 -33.53 21.84 0.68
C ASN A 21 -32.34 21.17 1.39
N GLN A 22 -32.06 19.91 1.00
CA GLN A 22 -31.00 19.12 1.63
C GLN A 22 -29.61 19.74 1.53
N ALA A 23 -29.27 20.34 0.38
CA ALA A 23 -27.96 20.96 0.19
C ALA A 23 -27.77 22.16 1.12
N GLY A 24 -28.80 22.99 1.28
CA GLY A 24 -28.83 24.09 2.25
C GLY A 24 -28.70 23.56 3.68
N THR A 25 -29.53 22.59 4.08
CA THR A 25 -29.50 22.02 5.43
C THR A 25 -28.12 21.47 5.78
N VAL A 26 -27.49 20.68 4.89
CA VAL A 26 -26.14 20.13 5.13
C VAL A 26 -25.11 21.24 5.22
N ARG A 27 -25.10 22.21 4.29
CA ARG A 27 -24.12 23.31 4.29
C ARG A 27 -24.16 24.13 5.58
N PHE A 28 -25.35 24.51 6.04
CA PHE A 28 -25.47 25.30 7.28
C PHE A 28 -25.20 24.46 8.53
N ALA A 29 -25.53 23.17 8.51
CA ALA A 29 -25.18 22.26 9.60
C ALA A 29 -23.66 22.06 9.70
N GLN A 30 -22.96 21.93 8.56
CA GLN A 30 -21.48 21.88 8.54
C GLN A 30 -20.90 23.16 9.13
N ALA A 31 -21.32 24.34 8.65
CA ALA A 31 -20.82 25.61 9.19
C ALA A 31 -21.10 25.78 10.70
N TYR A 32 -22.25 25.28 11.18
CA TYR A 32 -22.63 25.29 12.59
C TYR A 32 -21.70 24.41 13.45
N VAL A 33 -21.32 23.22 12.95
CA VAL A 33 -20.39 22.34 13.67
C VAL A 33 -18.94 22.78 13.48
N ASP A 34 -18.53 23.24 12.30
CA ASP A 34 -17.16 23.73 12.06
C ASP A 34 -16.81 24.89 12.99
N LEU A 35 -17.79 25.75 13.29
CA LEU A 35 -17.64 26.84 14.25
C LEU A 35 -17.35 26.31 15.67
N SER A 36 -17.91 25.18 16.10
CA SER A 36 -17.59 24.59 17.41
C SER A 36 -16.20 23.95 17.47
N LEU A 37 -15.65 23.56 16.30
CA LEU A 37 -14.34 22.88 16.20
C LEU A 37 -13.16 23.86 16.17
N ILE A 38 -13.41 25.17 16.09
CA ILE A 38 -12.35 26.19 16.15
C ILE A 38 -11.80 26.24 17.58
N TYR A 39 -10.50 25.98 17.73
CA TYR A 39 -9.83 25.94 19.04
C TYR A 39 -10.07 27.19 19.91
N ALA A 40 -10.13 28.37 19.28
CA ALA A 40 -10.41 29.64 19.95
C ALA A 40 -11.78 29.69 20.65
N PHE A 41 -12.71 28.79 20.30
CA PHE A 41 -14.06 28.70 20.86
C PHE A 41 -14.28 27.51 21.80
N SER A 42 -13.20 26.82 22.19
CA SER A 42 -13.26 25.64 23.08
C SER A 42 -13.86 25.92 24.46
N ASN A 43 -13.83 27.17 24.93
CA ASN A 43 -14.38 27.59 26.23
C ASN A 43 -15.78 28.20 26.15
N ASP A 44 -16.38 28.33 24.96
CA ASP A 44 -17.65 29.03 24.76
C ASP A 44 -18.89 28.15 24.98
N ASN A 45 -18.73 26.94 25.54
CA ASN A 45 -19.81 25.99 25.84
C ASN A 45 -20.75 25.69 24.66
N ILE A 46 -20.26 25.83 23.43
CA ILE A 46 -21.03 25.62 22.20
C ILE A 46 -21.65 24.22 22.16
N THR A 47 -20.88 23.22 22.60
CA THR A 47 -21.29 21.81 22.65
C THR A 47 -22.42 21.51 23.64
N ASN A 48 -22.71 22.43 24.57
CA ASN A 48 -23.76 22.27 25.59
C ASN A 48 -25.13 22.79 25.12
N ARG A 49 -25.22 23.35 23.92
CA ARG A 49 -26.49 23.82 23.35
C ARG A 49 -27.41 22.64 23.04
N GLU A 50 -28.70 22.82 23.33
CA GLU A 50 -29.73 21.77 23.23
C GLU A 50 -29.73 21.05 21.87
N ASN A 51 -29.68 21.80 20.78
CA ASN A 51 -29.74 21.24 19.43
C ASN A 51 -28.39 20.82 18.85
N TYR A 52 -27.29 21.05 19.57
CA TYR A 52 -25.94 20.72 19.08
C TYR A 52 -25.76 19.24 18.76
N PRO A 53 -26.11 18.28 19.65
CA PRO A 53 -25.96 16.86 19.35
C PRO A 53 -26.75 16.43 18.12
N LEU A 54 -28.01 16.89 18.00
CA LEU A 54 -28.91 16.53 16.90
C LEU A 54 -28.41 17.03 15.53
N ILE A 55 -27.99 18.29 15.45
CA ILE A 55 -27.45 18.86 14.21
C ILE A 55 -26.13 18.18 13.84
N THR A 56 -25.29 17.89 14.84
CA THR A 56 -23.99 17.24 14.65
C THR A 56 -24.13 15.81 14.12
N ILE A 57 -25.00 15.00 14.71
CA ILE A 57 -25.21 13.62 14.23
C ILE A 57 -25.88 13.58 12.86
N PHE A 58 -26.80 14.51 12.58
CA PHE A 58 -27.42 14.65 11.27
C PHE A 58 -26.37 14.88 10.18
N VAL A 59 -25.50 15.88 10.36
CA VAL A 59 -24.50 16.22 9.34
C VAL A 59 -23.43 15.14 9.19
N ALA A 60 -22.98 14.54 10.30
CA ALA A 60 -22.05 13.42 10.29
C ALA A 60 -22.60 12.23 9.47
N THR A 61 -23.87 11.88 9.70
CA THR A 61 -24.55 10.77 8.99
C THR A 61 -24.75 11.09 7.52
N LYS A 62 -25.06 12.34 7.16
CA LYS A 62 -25.18 12.75 5.75
C LYS A 62 -23.86 12.62 5.00
N LEU A 63 -22.76 13.09 5.58
CA LEU A 63 -21.43 12.97 4.97
C LEU A 63 -20.96 11.52 4.88
N PHE A 64 -21.22 10.72 5.91
CA PHE A 64 -20.96 9.29 5.89
C PHE A 64 -21.66 8.59 4.72
N ASN A 65 -22.96 8.85 4.53
CA ASN A 65 -23.74 8.27 3.42
C ASN A 65 -23.26 8.75 2.05
N GLN A 66 -22.63 9.93 1.97
CA GLN A 66 -21.95 10.44 0.78
C GLN A 66 -20.54 9.87 0.60
N LYS A 67 -20.08 8.97 1.48
CA LYS A 67 -18.73 8.43 1.55
C LYS A 67 -17.64 9.49 1.79
N ASN A 68 -18.03 10.67 2.24
CA ASN A 68 -17.09 11.68 2.71
C ASN A 68 -16.66 11.36 4.14
N TYR A 69 -15.88 10.29 4.28
CA TYR A 69 -15.46 9.77 5.58
C TYR A 69 -14.55 10.72 6.34
N ARG A 70 -13.74 11.51 5.62
CA ARG A 70 -12.78 12.45 6.22
C ARG A 70 -13.50 13.51 7.06
N ASP A 71 -14.54 14.12 6.50
CA ASP A 71 -15.31 15.15 7.21
C ASP A 71 -16.26 14.51 8.25
N ALA A 72 -16.85 13.36 7.93
CA ALA A 72 -17.73 12.64 8.86
C ALA A 72 -17.04 12.29 10.18
N ILE A 73 -15.75 11.92 10.16
CA ILE A 73 -14.97 11.60 11.38
C ILE A 73 -14.99 12.76 12.38
N SER A 74 -14.72 13.98 11.91
CA SER A 74 -14.66 15.16 12.77
C SER A 74 -15.99 15.41 13.48
N TYR A 75 -17.11 15.24 12.78
CA TYR A 75 -18.43 15.46 13.34
C TYR A 75 -18.92 14.31 14.22
N TYR A 76 -18.59 13.05 13.91
CA TYR A 76 -18.86 11.96 14.85
C TYR A 76 -18.07 12.13 16.16
N ARG A 77 -16.81 12.57 16.09
CA ARG A 77 -16.03 12.91 17.30
C ARG A 77 -16.68 14.06 18.09
N ALA A 78 -17.16 15.09 17.40
CA ALA A 78 -17.85 16.22 18.00
C ALA A 78 -19.19 15.83 18.66
N TYR A 79 -19.93 14.89 18.09
CA TYR A 79 -21.13 14.34 18.71
C TYR A 79 -20.77 13.51 19.96
N LEU A 80 -19.75 12.66 19.86
CA LEU A 80 -19.29 11.81 20.97
C LEU A 80 -18.65 12.57 22.14
N SER A 81 -18.29 13.85 21.96
CA SER A 81 -17.87 14.74 23.05
C SER A 81 -19.04 15.33 23.84
N THR A 82 -20.27 15.14 23.39
CA THR A 82 -21.48 15.60 24.10
C THR A 82 -21.94 14.57 25.14
N SER A 83 -22.86 14.99 26.02
CA SER A 83 -23.54 14.10 26.96
C SER A 83 -24.68 13.30 26.32
N ASP A 84 -25.02 13.53 25.05
CA ASP A 84 -26.10 12.82 24.37
C ASP A 84 -25.76 11.34 24.17
N THR A 85 -26.75 10.47 24.35
CA THR A 85 -26.59 9.02 24.23
C THR A 85 -27.49 8.39 23.16
N GLN A 86 -28.42 9.14 22.58
CA GLN A 86 -29.48 8.61 21.71
C GLN A 86 -28.94 7.92 20.45
N HIS A 87 -27.86 8.44 19.87
CA HIS A 87 -27.21 7.94 18.66
C HIS A 87 -25.74 7.56 18.88
N ARG A 88 -25.34 7.34 20.14
CA ARG A 88 -23.94 7.07 20.53
C ARG A 88 -23.41 5.79 19.89
N LYS A 89 -24.24 4.74 19.84
CA LYS A 89 -23.89 3.46 19.21
C LYS A 89 -23.62 3.65 17.71
N GLU A 90 -24.55 4.24 16.97
CA GLU A 90 -24.43 4.47 15.53
C GLU A 90 -23.22 5.38 15.22
N ALA A 91 -23.01 6.41 16.03
CA ALA A 91 -21.85 7.30 15.89
C ALA A 91 -20.53 6.55 16.03
N PHE A 92 -20.40 5.65 17.02
CA PHE A 92 -19.21 4.81 17.16
C PHE A 92 -19.01 3.84 15.99
N VAL A 93 -20.07 3.17 15.55
CA VAL A 93 -20.03 2.24 14.40
C VAL A 93 -19.56 2.95 13.14
N ASN A 94 -20.20 4.07 12.80
CA ASN A 94 -19.88 4.82 11.59
C ASN A 94 -18.52 5.52 11.68
N LEU A 95 -18.10 5.96 12.87
CA LEU A 95 -16.76 6.49 13.10
C LEU A 95 -15.69 5.42 12.90
N ALA A 96 -15.85 4.24 13.50
CA ALA A 96 -14.91 3.13 13.33
C ALA A 96 -14.82 2.71 11.86
N PHE A 97 -15.96 2.61 11.17
CA PHE A 97 -16.01 2.31 9.73
C PHE A 97 -15.36 3.39 8.87
N SER A 98 -15.57 4.67 9.21
CA SER A 98 -14.95 5.80 8.49
C SER A 98 -13.43 5.76 8.62
N CYS A 99 -12.92 5.52 9.84
CA CYS A 99 -11.49 5.31 10.07
C CYS A 99 -10.96 4.11 9.28
N TYR A 100 -11.66 2.98 9.29
CA TYR A 100 -11.30 1.78 8.54
C TYR A 100 -11.25 2.06 7.02
N SER A 101 -12.26 2.74 6.48
CA SER A 101 -12.38 3.08 5.05
C SER A 101 -11.27 4.01 4.57
N LEU A 102 -10.72 4.84 5.46
CA LEU A 102 -9.56 5.69 5.20
C LEU A 102 -8.23 5.00 5.50
N LYS A 103 -8.23 3.70 5.77
CA LYS A 103 -7.05 2.90 6.15
C LYS A 103 -6.39 3.33 7.47
N ASN A 104 -7.10 4.08 8.31
CA ASN A 104 -6.68 4.44 9.66
C ASN A 104 -7.03 3.31 10.64
N TYR A 105 -6.37 2.15 10.48
CA TYR A 105 -6.73 0.92 11.19
C TYR A 105 -6.51 1.01 12.70
N THR A 106 -5.49 1.74 13.16
CA THR A 106 -5.23 1.99 14.58
C THR A 106 -6.42 2.69 15.25
N ASP A 107 -6.88 3.78 14.65
CA ASP A 107 -8.04 4.54 15.12
C ASP A 107 -9.32 3.69 15.05
N ALA A 108 -9.54 2.98 13.93
CA ALA A 108 -10.69 2.10 13.77
C ALA A 108 -10.74 1.02 14.85
N MET A 109 -9.60 0.41 15.16
CA MET A 109 -9.46 -0.61 16.20
C MET A 109 -9.68 -0.03 17.60
N TYR A 110 -9.07 1.11 17.91
CA TYR A 110 -9.24 1.79 19.20
C TYR A 110 -10.70 2.18 19.44
N ILE A 111 -11.35 2.76 18.43
CA ILE A 111 -12.76 3.19 18.49
C ILE A 111 -13.67 1.97 18.64
N ALA A 112 -13.42 0.90 17.87
CA ALA A 112 -14.15 -0.35 18.01
C ALA A 112 -14.01 -0.95 19.41
N GLN A 113 -12.79 -1.01 19.95
CA GLN A 113 -12.56 -1.52 21.30
C GLN A 113 -13.30 -0.71 22.37
N LYS A 114 -13.26 0.64 22.27
CA LYS A 114 -13.97 1.54 23.17
C LYS A 114 -15.49 1.33 23.09
N ALA A 115 -16.04 1.29 21.88
CA ALA A 115 -17.48 1.13 21.66
C ALA A 115 -18.02 -0.23 22.12
N LEU A 116 -17.20 -1.29 22.01
CA LEU A 116 -17.51 -2.63 22.52
C LEU A 116 -17.50 -2.74 24.05
N ALA A 117 -17.03 -1.72 24.79
CA ALA A 117 -17.20 -1.70 26.24
C ALA A 117 -18.68 -1.44 26.63
N GLU A 118 -19.40 -0.68 25.80
CA GLU A 118 -20.82 -0.36 25.98
C GLU A 118 -21.72 -1.32 25.19
N ASN A 119 -21.24 -1.84 24.06
CA ASN A 119 -22.01 -2.69 23.14
C ASN A 119 -21.24 -3.98 22.84
N PRO A 120 -21.10 -4.91 23.80
CA PRO A 120 -20.13 -6.02 23.72
C PRO A 120 -20.37 -7.00 22.56
N ASP A 121 -21.59 -7.13 22.09
CA ASP A 121 -22.00 -8.12 21.08
C ASP A 121 -22.22 -7.51 19.67
N ASP A 122 -21.85 -6.25 19.45
CA ASP A 122 -22.03 -5.61 18.16
C ASP A 122 -21.06 -6.18 17.11
N TRP A 123 -21.60 -6.96 16.17
CA TRP A 123 -20.81 -7.63 15.15
C TRP A 123 -20.03 -6.67 14.26
N THR A 124 -20.58 -5.49 13.93
CA THR A 124 -19.90 -4.55 13.03
C THR A 124 -18.64 -4.00 13.68
N LEU A 125 -18.71 -3.68 14.98
CA LEU A 125 -17.55 -3.25 15.76
C LEU A 125 -16.53 -4.39 15.94
N ILE A 126 -17.00 -5.60 16.25
CA ILE A 126 -16.12 -6.79 16.34
C ILE A 126 -15.41 -7.04 15.02
N ALA A 127 -16.14 -7.05 13.91
CA ALA A 127 -15.59 -7.30 12.57
C ALA A 127 -14.63 -6.19 12.13
N THR A 128 -14.91 -4.93 12.47
CA THR A 128 -14.00 -3.80 12.20
C THR A 128 -12.70 -3.97 12.99
N GLY A 129 -12.79 -4.33 14.29
CA GLY A 129 -11.63 -4.61 15.11
C GLY A 129 -10.80 -5.81 14.64
N LEU A 130 -11.47 -6.92 14.29
CA LEU A 130 -10.84 -8.12 13.72
C LEU A 130 -10.06 -7.78 12.44
N GLN A 131 -10.69 -7.08 11.50
CA GLN A 131 -10.07 -6.74 10.22
C GLN A 131 -8.89 -5.77 10.40
N SER A 132 -9.07 -4.72 11.21
CA SER A 132 -8.00 -3.77 11.53
C SER A 132 -6.80 -4.46 12.20
N ALA A 133 -7.05 -5.28 13.23
CA ALA A 133 -5.99 -6.03 13.91
C ALA A 133 -5.29 -7.03 12.97
N GLY A 134 -6.07 -7.69 12.09
CA GLY A 134 -5.55 -8.58 11.07
C GLY A 134 -4.61 -7.89 10.08
N ILE A 135 -5.03 -6.74 9.53
CA ILE A 135 -4.23 -5.94 8.58
C ILE A 135 -2.96 -5.40 9.25
N MET A 136 -3.08 -4.92 10.48
CA MET A 136 -1.95 -4.40 11.27
C MET A 136 -1.01 -5.51 11.77
N LYS A 137 -1.35 -6.79 11.55
CA LYS A 137 -0.64 -7.94 12.12
C LYS A 137 -0.51 -7.87 13.65
N ASP A 138 -1.47 -7.23 14.32
CA ASP A 138 -1.54 -7.13 15.78
C ASP A 138 -2.18 -8.39 16.36
N ASP A 139 -1.36 -9.39 16.63
CA ASP A 139 -1.78 -10.70 17.11
C ASP A 139 -2.50 -10.65 18.48
N ALA A 140 -2.10 -9.72 19.34
CA ALA A 140 -2.67 -9.60 20.67
C ALA A 140 -4.11 -9.07 20.60
N ASN A 141 -4.34 -8.02 19.83
CA ASN A 141 -5.69 -7.50 19.63
C ASN A 141 -6.51 -8.42 18.72
N LEU A 142 -5.92 -9.06 17.70
CA LEU A 142 -6.62 -10.05 16.88
C LEU A 142 -7.17 -11.19 17.74
N GLN A 143 -6.38 -11.74 18.67
CA GLN A 143 -6.90 -12.75 19.61
C GLN A 143 -8.05 -12.21 20.47
N ARG A 144 -7.91 -10.99 21.03
CA ARG A 144 -8.97 -10.38 21.84
C ARG A 144 -10.29 -10.21 21.07
N PHE A 145 -10.20 -9.80 19.81
CA PHE A 145 -11.38 -9.66 18.96
C PHE A 145 -11.93 -11.02 18.53
N LEU A 146 -11.09 -12.03 18.28
CA LEU A 146 -11.53 -13.41 18.01
C LEU A 146 -12.28 -14.00 19.21
N ASP A 147 -11.78 -13.78 20.44
CA ASP A 147 -12.45 -14.23 21.66
C ASP A 147 -13.85 -13.62 21.82
N LYS A 148 -14.02 -12.35 21.42
CA LYS A 148 -15.35 -11.70 21.37
C LYS A 148 -16.20 -12.27 20.24
N ALA A 149 -15.63 -12.44 19.06
CA ALA A 149 -16.31 -12.94 17.88
C ALA A 149 -16.87 -14.35 18.09
N PHE A 150 -16.12 -15.24 18.73
CA PHE A 150 -16.56 -16.61 19.05
C PHE A 150 -17.71 -16.66 20.05
N ARG A 151 -17.90 -15.63 20.90
CA ARG A 151 -19.08 -15.55 21.79
C ARG A 151 -20.35 -15.24 20.99
N VAL A 152 -20.23 -14.42 19.95
CA VAL A 152 -21.37 -14.02 19.11
C VAL A 152 -21.65 -15.05 18.02
N ARG A 153 -20.60 -15.63 17.42
CA ARG A 153 -20.69 -16.57 16.29
C ARG A 153 -19.76 -17.78 16.47
N PRO A 154 -20.04 -18.69 17.43
CA PRO A 154 -19.13 -19.79 17.78
C PRO A 154 -18.87 -20.80 16.65
N ASN A 155 -19.76 -20.88 15.67
CA ASN A 155 -19.69 -21.84 14.55
C ASN A 155 -19.28 -21.18 13.22
N ASP A 156 -18.86 -19.92 13.22
CA ASP A 156 -18.42 -19.24 11.99
C ASP A 156 -17.04 -19.75 11.55
N GLU A 157 -17.00 -20.41 10.40
CA GLU A 157 -15.80 -21.03 9.85
C GLU A 157 -14.72 -20.00 9.49
N THR A 158 -15.11 -18.77 9.16
CA THR A 158 -14.16 -17.67 8.90
C THR A 158 -13.38 -17.32 10.17
N LEU A 159 -14.03 -17.39 11.34
CA LEU A 159 -13.35 -17.16 12.62
C LEU A 159 -12.39 -18.29 12.96
N TRP A 160 -12.79 -19.54 12.71
CA TRP A 160 -11.90 -20.70 12.87
C TRP A 160 -10.69 -20.64 11.95
N LEU A 161 -10.86 -20.19 10.71
CA LEU A 161 -9.76 -20.00 9.76
C LEU A 161 -8.81 -18.89 10.24
N ASN A 162 -9.34 -17.76 10.70
CA ASN A 162 -8.54 -16.66 11.25
C ASN A 162 -7.79 -17.09 12.52
N GLN A 163 -8.42 -17.88 13.41
CA GLN A 163 -7.79 -18.43 14.60
C GLN A 163 -6.66 -19.41 14.25
N ALA A 164 -6.87 -20.29 13.26
CA ALA A 164 -5.85 -21.23 12.79
C ALA A 164 -4.62 -20.49 12.23
N ARG A 165 -4.86 -19.48 11.38
CA ARG A 165 -3.81 -18.60 10.81
C ARG A 165 -3.07 -17.80 11.88
N LEU A 166 -3.76 -17.35 12.93
CA LEU A 166 -3.14 -16.67 14.07
C LEU A 166 -2.24 -17.63 14.86
N TYR A 167 -2.70 -18.84 15.19
CA TYR A 167 -1.86 -19.85 15.84
C TYR A 167 -0.64 -20.21 14.99
N GLN A 168 -0.80 -20.28 13.66
CA GLN A 168 0.29 -20.52 12.72
C GLN A 168 1.36 -19.41 12.79
N ARG A 169 0.94 -18.14 12.80
CA ARG A 169 1.83 -16.97 12.91
C ARG A 169 2.59 -16.93 14.23
N GLN A 170 1.95 -17.37 15.31
CA GLN A 170 2.53 -17.51 16.64
C GLN A 170 3.39 -18.77 16.80
N HIS A 171 3.60 -19.54 15.72
CA HIS A 171 4.28 -20.85 15.73
C HIS A 171 3.67 -21.89 16.67
N LYS A 172 2.40 -21.71 17.06
CA LYS A 172 1.60 -22.67 17.84
C LYS A 172 1.02 -23.74 16.91
N TYR A 173 1.90 -24.48 16.24
CA TYR A 173 1.51 -25.39 15.17
C TYR A 173 0.57 -26.51 15.60
N GLU A 174 0.67 -26.99 16.85
CA GLU A 174 -0.23 -28.02 17.38
C GLU A 174 -1.67 -27.50 17.51
N ASP A 175 -1.86 -26.25 17.95
CA ASP A 175 -3.19 -25.66 18.10
C ASP A 175 -3.76 -25.22 16.75
N ALA A 176 -2.90 -24.72 15.86
CA ALA A 176 -3.27 -24.44 14.48
C ALA A 176 -3.74 -25.71 13.75
N ALA A 177 -3.03 -26.84 13.91
CA ALA A 177 -3.41 -28.11 13.31
C ALA A 177 -4.78 -28.58 13.81
N LYS A 178 -5.11 -28.44 15.11
CA LYS A 178 -6.45 -28.77 15.63
C LYS A 178 -7.54 -27.92 14.97
N ALA A 179 -7.30 -26.62 14.83
CA ALA A 179 -8.25 -25.70 14.21
C ALA A 179 -8.45 -26.02 12.71
N TYR A 180 -7.37 -26.26 11.97
CA TYR A 180 -7.46 -26.68 10.57
C TYR A 180 -8.10 -28.06 10.40
N THR A 181 -7.88 -29.02 11.30
CA THR A 181 -8.56 -30.33 11.26
C THR A 181 -10.07 -30.17 11.34
N ARG A 182 -10.55 -29.23 12.17
CA ARG A 182 -11.99 -28.93 12.27
C ARG A 182 -12.53 -28.39 10.94
N LEU A 183 -11.82 -27.47 10.30
CA LEU A 183 -12.21 -26.90 9.00
C LEU A 183 -12.16 -27.95 7.88
N TYR A 184 -11.11 -28.77 7.86
CA TYR A 184 -10.90 -29.80 6.85
C TYR A 184 -11.99 -30.88 6.91
N ALA A 185 -12.53 -31.17 8.10
CA ALA A 185 -13.63 -32.10 8.26
C ALA A 185 -14.93 -31.65 7.56
N THR A 186 -15.16 -30.33 7.42
CA THR A 186 -16.32 -29.79 6.69
C THR A 186 -15.98 -29.38 5.26
N HIS A 187 -14.71 -29.06 4.98
CA HIS A 187 -14.23 -28.56 3.69
C HIS A 187 -12.98 -29.33 3.21
N PRO A 188 -13.08 -30.65 2.95
CA PRO A 188 -11.92 -31.47 2.60
C PRO A 188 -11.27 -31.10 1.26
N ASN A 189 -12.02 -30.42 0.38
CA ASN A 189 -11.53 -29.99 -0.94
C ASN A 189 -11.04 -28.54 -0.98
N ASP A 190 -11.04 -27.83 0.16
CA ASP A 190 -10.51 -26.47 0.25
C ASP A 190 -8.98 -26.54 0.34
N ILE A 191 -8.32 -26.05 -0.72
CA ILE A 191 -6.86 -26.12 -0.87
C ILE A 191 -6.16 -25.31 0.22
N ASP A 192 -6.69 -24.16 0.63
CA ASP A 192 -6.07 -23.33 1.67
C ASP A 192 -6.14 -24.03 3.04
N VAL A 193 -7.26 -24.67 3.33
CA VAL A 193 -7.44 -25.46 4.56
C VAL A 193 -6.54 -26.70 4.54
N ALA A 194 -6.45 -27.41 3.42
CA ALA A 194 -5.57 -28.57 3.25
C ALA A 194 -4.09 -28.18 3.41
N CYS A 195 -3.66 -27.09 2.78
CA CYS A 195 -2.30 -26.55 2.91
C CYS A 195 -2.00 -26.14 4.35
N GLY A 196 -2.91 -25.41 5.00
CA GLY A 196 -2.76 -25.02 6.40
C GLY A 196 -2.64 -26.23 7.33
N LEU A 197 -3.49 -27.26 7.12
CA LEU A 197 -3.46 -28.49 7.90
C LEU A 197 -2.15 -29.27 7.71
N ALA A 198 -1.72 -29.47 6.47
CA ALA A 198 -0.49 -30.17 6.15
C ALA A 198 0.73 -29.44 6.71
N PHE A 199 0.78 -28.12 6.54
CA PHE A 199 1.82 -27.25 7.08
C PHE A 199 1.95 -27.35 8.59
N CYS A 200 0.84 -27.18 9.31
CA CYS A 200 0.84 -27.17 10.76
C CYS A 200 1.18 -28.54 11.33
N ASN A 201 0.69 -29.64 10.74
CA ASN A 201 1.10 -30.98 11.13
C ASN A 201 2.61 -31.19 10.87
N TYR A 202 3.10 -30.89 9.67
CA TYR A 202 4.51 -31.04 9.34
C TYR A 202 5.40 -30.28 10.36
N ASN A 203 5.14 -28.99 10.57
CA ASN A 203 5.93 -28.16 11.46
C ASN A 203 5.80 -28.54 12.94
N ALA A 204 4.62 -28.99 13.39
CA ALA A 204 4.48 -29.55 14.74
C ALA A 204 5.38 -30.78 14.94
N GLY A 205 5.44 -31.67 13.94
CA GLY A 205 6.38 -32.79 13.90
C GLY A 205 7.83 -32.33 13.97
N VAL A 206 8.22 -31.35 13.15
CA VAL A 206 9.58 -30.79 13.15
C VAL A 206 9.98 -30.20 14.49
N VAL A 207 9.11 -29.41 15.13
CA VAL A 207 9.39 -28.83 16.46
C VAL A 207 9.68 -29.92 17.48
N LEU A 208 8.88 -30.99 17.50
CA LEU A 208 9.10 -32.11 18.41
C LEU A 208 10.39 -32.88 18.12
N VAL A 209 10.76 -33.08 16.85
CA VAL A 209 12.03 -33.72 16.47
C VAL A 209 13.22 -32.88 16.91
N LYS A 210 13.17 -31.55 16.69
CA LYS A 210 14.22 -30.64 17.15
C LYS A 210 14.36 -30.67 18.67
N LYS A 211 13.24 -30.63 19.40
CA LYS A 211 13.22 -30.77 20.86
C LYS A 211 13.81 -32.11 21.30
N ALA A 212 13.48 -33.21 20.62
CA ALA A 212 14.00 -34.55 20.90
C ALA A 212 15.52 -34.67 20.71
N SER A 213 16.10 -33.90 19.79
CA SER A 213 17.54 -33.85 19.56
C SER A 213 18.28 -32.96 20.57
N ALA A 214 17.59 -32.01 21.20
CA ALA A 214 18.15 -31.12 22.21
C ALA A 214 18.11 -31.70 23.64
N VAL A 215 17.27 -32.70 23.90
CA VAL A 215 17.12 -33.31 25.22
C VAL A 215 18.25 -34.31 25.51
N GLY A 216 18.98 -34.11 26.60
CA GLY A 216 20.11 -34.96 26.98
C GLY A 216 19.73 -36.38 27.46
N LYS A 217 18.47 -36.61 27.88
CA LYS A 217 17.99 -37.93 28.31
C LYS A 217 17.43 -38.71 27.11
N LYS A 218 18.06 -39.85 26.77
CA LYS A 218 17.69 -40.69 25.62
C LYS A 218 16.20 -41.08 25.61
N SER A 219 15.64 -41.55 26.72
CA SER A 219 14.24 -41.98 26.79
C SER A 219 13.25 -40.83 26.53
N ALA A 220 13.52 -39.64 27.05
CA ALA A 220 12.70 -38.46 26.79
C ALA A 220 12.79 -38.00 25.32
N GLY A 221 13.96 -38.17 24.69
CA GLY A 221 14.12 -37.96 23.25
C GLY A 221 13.35 -38.98 22.40
N GLU A 222 13.23 -40.23 22.84
CA GLU A 222 12.45 -41.26 22.13
C GLU A 222 10.94 -40.99 22.23
N GLU A 223 10.45 -40.58 23.39
CA GLU A 223 9.05 -40.16 23.60
C GLU A 223 8.66 -38.98 22.69
N LEU A 224 9.50 -37.96 22.60
CA LEU A 224 9.27 -36.81 21.72
C LEU A 224 9.26 -37.20 20.23
N ARG A 225 10.14 -38.12 19.81
CA ARG A 225 10.13 -38.65 18.43
C ARG A 225 8.87 -39.46 18.14
N LEU A 226 8.38 -40.24 19.11
CA LEU A 226 7.11 -40.95 18.99
C LEU A 226 5.94 -39.96 18.87
N ALA A 227 5.94 -38.89 19.67
CA ALA A 227 4.94 -37.83 19.58
C ALA A 227 5.05 -37.02 18.27
N ALA A 228 6.23 -36.89 17.66
CA ALA A 228 6.37 -36.28 16.34
C ALA A 228 5.74 -37.11 15.23
N ARG A 229 5.81 -38.46 15.34
CA ARG A 229 5.27 -39.37 14.31
C ARG A 229 3.79 -39.18 14.04
N LYS A 230 2.94 -38.94 15.05
CA LYS A 230 1.50 -38.69 14.82
C LYS A 230 1.24 -37.52 13.86
N TYR A 231 2.08 -36.48 13.91
CA TYR A 231 1.93 -35.32 13.04
C TYR A 231 2.41 -35.61 11.62
N PHE A 232 3.52 -36.34 11.45
CA PHE A 232 3.95 -36.77 10.10
C PHE A 232 2.97 -37.75 9.45
N VAL A 233 2.34 -38.64 10.22
CA VAL A 233 1.25 -39.52 9.73
C VAL A 233 0.07 -38.68 9.24
N ALA A 234 -0.31 -37.62 9.97
CA ALA A 234 -1.42 -36.76 9.57
C ALA A 234 -1.08 -35.88 8.34
N ALA A 235 0.16 -35.41 8.22
CA ALA A 235 0.58 -34.57 7.10
C ALA A 235 0.73 -35.35 5.79
N ALA A 236 1.36 -36.53 5.82
CA ALA A 236 1.76 -37.27 4.61
C ALA A 236 0.67 -37.46 3.54
N PRO A 237 -0.56 -37.95 3.85
CA PRO A 237 -1.59 -38.15 2.82
C PRO A 237 -2.07 -36.82 2.22
N ILE A 238 -2.24 -35.78 3.03
CA ILE A 238 -2.68 -34.46 2.53
C ILE A 238 -1.62 -33.88 1.58
N LEU A 239 -0.34 -34.11 1.87
CA LEU A 239 0.76 -33.70 1.00
C LEU A 239 0.78 -34.46 -0.33
N GLU A 240 0.31 -35.71 -0.35
CA GLU A 240 0.14 -36.47 -1.59
C GLU A 240 -0.98 -35.87 -2.44
N ASP A 241 -2.16 -35.66 -1.85
CA ASP A 241 -3.31 -35.07 -2.54
C ASP A 241 -2.97 -33.68 -3.11
N LEU A 242 -2.27 -32.85 -2.33
CA LEU A 242 -1.82 -31.53 -2.78
C LEU A 242 -0.83 -31.58 -3.95
N LEU A 243 0.04 -32.61 -4.02
CA LEU A 243 0.98 -32.79 -5.11
C LEU A 243 0.33 -33.40 -6.36
N GLU A 244 -0.73 -34.19 -6.20
CA GLU A 244 -1.53 -34.64 -7.34
C GLU A 244 -2.20 -33.43 -8.02
N ALA A 245 -2.73 -32.50 -7.21
CA ALA A 245 -3.32 -31.26 -7.71
C ALA A 245 -2.25 -30.27 -8.24
N ASN A 246 -1.05 -30.24 -7.64
CA ASN A 246 0.02 -29.30 -7.98
C ASN A 246 1.38 -30.03 -8.12
N PRO A 247 1.64 -30.71 -9.24
CA PRO A 247 2.79 -31.61 -9.40
C PRO A 247 4.17 -30.95 -9.38
N TYR A 248 4.25 -29.62 -9.33
CA TYR A 248 5.50 -28.86 -9.37
C TYR A 248 5.85 -28.15 -8.04
N ALA A 249 5.05 -28.35 -6.98
CA ALA A 249 5.27 -27.71 -5.68
C ALA A 249 6.46 -28.37 -4.92
N ALA A 250 7.67 -27.87 -5.15
CA ALA A 250 8.91 -28.47 -4.64
C ALA A 250 9.01 -28.48 -3.09
N ASN A 251 8.50 -27.46 -2.42
CA ASN A 251 8.39 -27.39 -0.94
C ASN A 251 7.49 -28.51 -0.39
N ILE A 252 6.31 -28.71 -1.00
CA ILE A 252 5.36 -29.78 -0.62
C ILE A 252 5.99 -31.15 -0.88
N ALA A 253 6.64 -31.34 -2.03
CA ALA A 253 7.35 -32.58 -2.36
C ALA A 253 8.46 -32.91 -1.35
N LYS A 254 9.19 -31.89 -0.89
CA LYS A 254 10.26 -32.04 0.09
C LYS A 254 9.72 -32.35 1.48
N ALA A 255 8.67 -31.67 1.91
CA ALA A 255 7.98 -31.96 3.17
C ALA A 255 7.45 -33.40 3.21
N ARG A 256 6.85 -33.87 2.10
CA ARG A 256 6.40 -35.26 1.94
C ARG A 256 7.56 -36.25 2.09
N ALA A 257 8.69 -35.98 1.45
CA ALA A 257 9.88 -36.83 1.59
C ALA A 257 10.40 -36.87 3.04
N TYR A 258 10.41 -35.74 3.74
CA TYR A 258 10.73 -35.70 5.17
C TYR A 258 9.74 -36.49 6.03
N CYS A 259 8.43 -36.41 5.75
CA CYS A 259 7.44 -37.25 6.43
C CYS A 259 7.81 -38.74 6.30
N TYR A 260 8.09 -39.22 5.09
CA TYR A 260 8.45 -40.63 4.88
C TYR A 260 9.78 -41.04 5.52
N SER A 261 10.78 -40.15 5.51
CA SER A 261 12.03 -40.37 6.23
C SER A 261 11.79 -40.53 7.74
N MET A 262 10.95 -39.67 8.33
CA MET A 262 10.62 -39.69 9.76
C MET A 262 9.71 -40.86 10.16
N LEU A 263 8.90 -41.36 9.25
CA LEU A 263 8.05 -42.55 9.45
C LEU A 263 8.81 -43.86 9.24
N GLY A 264 10.00 -43.83 8.62
CA GLY A 264 10.80 -45.02 8.32
C GLY A 264 10.31 -45.80 7.10
N ASP A 265 9.42 -45.24 6.29
CA ASP A 265 8.91 -45.84 5.07
C ASP A 265 9.89 -45.63 3.91
N ASN A 266 10.81 -46.57 3.73
CA ASN A 266 11.88 -46.46 2.74
C ASN A 266 11.35 -46.49 1.30
N ASN A 267 10.24 -47.21 1.05
CA ASN A 267 9.67 -47.34 -0.30
C ASN A 267 9.05 -46.01 -0.73
N ARG A 268 8.21 -45.41 0.13
CA ARG A 268 7.60 -44.11 -0.15
C ARG A 268 8.63 -42.96 -0.13
N LEU A 269 9.66 -43.05 0.71
CA LEU A 269 10.79 -42.11 0.65
C LEU A 269 11.50 -42.16 -0.70
N GLN A 270 11.74 -43.36 -1.25
CA GLN A 270 12.36 -43.52 -2.56
C GLN A 270 11.49 -42.89 -3.65
N GLN A 271 10.19 -43.14 -3.66
CA GLN A 271 9.23 -42.53 -4.61
C GLN A 271 9.20 -41.00 -4.49
N ALA A 272 9.17 -40.48 -3.24
CA ALA A 272 9.21 -39.05 -2.99
C ALA A 272 10.52 -38.42 -3.49
N ASN A 273 11.66 -39.09 -3.31
CA ASN A 273 12.95 -38.65 -3.84
C ASN A 273 13.01 -38.71 -5.37
N SER A 274 12.40 -39.70 -6.01
CA SER A 274 12.25 -39.71 -7.49
C SER A 274 11.48 -38.49 -7.99
N THR A 275 10.45 -38.06 -7.25
CA THR A 275 9.69 -36.83 -7.56
C THR A 275 10.59 -35.60 -7.43
N LEU A 276 11.35 -35.49 -6.33
CA LEU A 276 12.29 -34.38 -6.12
C LEU A 276 13.38 -34.31 -7.19
N THR A 277 13.92 -35.47 -7.61
CA THR A 277 14.89 -35.55 -8.71
C THR A 277 14.28 -35.08 -10.02
N ALA A 278 13.04 -35.48 -10.34
CA ALA A 278 12.34 -35.00 -11.54
C ALA A 278 12.13 -33.47 -11.52
N MET A 279 11.93 -32.89 -10.34
CA MET A 279 11.84 -31.43 -10.12
C MET A 279 13.21 -30.72 -10.09
N LYS A 280 14.34 -31.43 -10.27
CA LYS A 280 15.70 -30.90 -10.08
C LYS A 280 15.94 -30.32 -8.68
N SER A 281 15.29 -30.88 -7.67
CA SER A 281 15.40 -30.47 -6.27
C SER A 281 16.24 -31.46 -5.44
N THR A 282 16.76 -31.00 -4.31
CA THR A 282 17.59 -31.82 -3.41
C THR A 282 16.75 -32.92 -2.76
N THR A 283 17.19 -34.18 -2.89
CA THR A 283 16.58 -35.35 -2.25
C THR A 283 16.80 -35.37 -0.74
N VAL A 284 15.89 -36.00 0.00
CA VAL A 284 15.98 -36.18 1.45
C VAL A 284 16.65 -37.51 1.78
N GLN A 285 17.70 -37.45 2.60
CA GLN A 285 18.39 -38.65 3.10
C GLN A 285 17.60 -39.33 4.23
N LYS A 286 17.76 -40.64 4.37
CA LYS A 286 17.17 -41.39 5.47
C LYS A 286 17.72 -40.89 6.81
N GLY A 287 16.82 -40.57 7.75
CA GLY A 287 17.20 -40.05 9.07
C GLY A 287 17.66 -38.59 9.07
N ALA A 288 17.52 -37.87 7.95
CA ALA A 288 17.78 -36.44 7.90
C ALA A 288 16.84 -35.68 8.86
N VAL A 289 17.40 -34.67 9.55
CA VAL A 289 16.61 -33.83 10.46
C VAL A 289 15.73 -32.89 9.62
N PRO A 290 14.40 -32.92 9.80
CA PRO A 290 13.50 -32.06 9.05
C PRO A 290 13.67 -30.60 9.48
N VAL A 291 13.37 -29.69 8.55
CA VAL A 291 13.51 -28.23 8.72
C VAL A 291 12.12 -27.61 8.81
N LEU A 292 11.99 -26.49 9.54
CA LEU A 292 10.71 -25.78 9.60
C LEU A 292 10.44 -25.15 8.25
N GLU A 293 9.24 -25.33 7.72
CA GLU A 293 8.80 -24.56 6.58
C GLU A 293 8.17 -23.25 7.05
N THR A 294 8.45 -22.18 6.31
CA THR A 294 7.90 -20.84 6.56
C THR A 294 6.83 -20.45 5.55
N TYR A 295 6.72 -21.19 4.44
CA TYR A 295 5.77 -20.95 3.37
C TYR A 295 5.29 -22.24 2.74
N PHE A 296 3.98 -22.45 2.72
CA PHE A 296 3.36 -23.73 2.37
C PHE A 296 2.05 -23.54 1.63
N THR A 297 2.15 -22.91 0.48
CA THR A 297 1.10 -22.90 -0.53
C THR A 297 1.61 -23.69 -1.74
N PRO A 298 0.72 -24.22 -2.60
CA PRO A 298 1.10 -24.80 -3.87
C PRO A 298 1.45 -23.62 -4.80
N THR A 299 2.64 -23.06 -4.65
CA THR A 299 3.14 -22.11 -5.63
C THR A 299 3.64 -22.88 -6.84
N THR A 300 3.13 -22.52 -8.02
CA THR A 300 3.77 -22.84 -9.30
C THR A 300 5.12 -22.12 -9.46
N GLU A 301 5.50 -21.27 -8.50
CA GLU A 301 6.75 -20.54 -8.49
C GLU A 301 7.84 -21.24 -7.68
N VAL A 302 8.99 -21.40 -8.33
CA VAL A 302 10.24 -21.92 -7.76
C VAL A 302 10.89 -20.83 -6.91
N SER A 303 10.69 -20.92 -5.59
CA SER A 303 11.52 -20.41 -4.49
C SER A 303 12.22 -19.04 -4.61
N ARG A 304 11.85 -18.10 -3.73
CA ARG A 304 12.79 -17.34 -2.88
C ARG A 304 12.24 -17.17 -1.47
N VAL A 305 13.06 -17.53 -0.49
CA VAL A 305 12.86 -17.27 0.94
C VAL A 305 13.46 -15.90 1.23
N GLU A 306 12.65 -14.95 1.70
CA GLU A 306 13.08 -13.85 2.56
C GLU A 306 11.98 -13.61 3.61
N THR A 307 12.36 -13.70 4.87
CA THR A 307 11.52 -13.44 6.04
C THR A 307 11.48 -11.93 6.28
N ALA A 308 10.33 -11.29 6.09
CA ALA A 308 10.12 -9.90 6.49
C ALA A 308 9.48 -9.84 7.89
N GLU A 309 10.20 -9.25 8.84
CA GLU A 309 9.69 -8.82 10.15
C GLU A 309 8.61 -7.74 9.98
N VAL A 310 7.73 -7.62 10.97
CA VAL A 310 6.66 -6.61 10.98
C VAL A 310 7.26 -5.29 11.49
N GLU A 311 7.51 -4.34 10.59
CA GLU A 311 7.95 -2.98 10.95
C GLU A 311 6.77 -2.12 11.42
N ASP A 312 7.01 -1.28 12.42
CA ASP A 312 6.14 -0.18 12.83
C ASP A 312 5.78 0.69 11.61
N VAL A 313 4.57 1.27 11.59
CA VAL A 313 4.14 2.16 10.51
C VAL A 313 4.98 3.44 10.52
N PHE A 314 6.09 3.40 9.78
CA PHE A 314 7.01 4.50 9.60
C PHE A 314 6.38 5.53 8.64
N VAL A 315 6.33 6.80 9.09
CA VAL A 315 5.91 7.95 8.29
C VAL A 315 7.13 8.83 8.04
N SER A 316 7.41 9.14 6.77
CA SER A 316 8.60 9.91 6.39
C SER A 316 8.61 11.31 6.98
N ASP A 317 9.81 11.83 7.26
CA ASP A 317 9.98 13.21 7.71
C ASP A 317 9.47 14.24 6.69
N ILE A 318 9.43 13.89 5.41
CA ILE A 318 8.87 14.77 4.37
C ILE A 318 7.34 14.77 4.31
N ASP A 319 6.67 13.79 4.90
CA ASP A 319 5.21 13.67 4.89
C ASP A 319 4.54 14.27 6.14
N ILE A 320 5.31 14.45 7.21
CA ILE A 320 4.89 15.12 8.44
C ILE A 320 5.04 16.64 8.26
N ASP A 321 4.14 17.44 8.83
CA ASP A 321 4.23 18.91 8.85
C ASP A 321 4.54 19.57 7.49
N VAL A 322 3.92 19.06 6.42
CA VAL A 322 4.06 19.65 5.07
C VAL A 322 3.58 21.10 5.09
N PRO A 323 4.44 22.08 4.73
CA PRO A 323 4.12 23.49 4.87
C PRO A 323 3.00 23.88 3.91
N VAL A 324 2.07 24.70 4.41
CA VAL A 324 1.00 25.27 3.60
C VAL A 324 1.43 26.67 3.17
N SER A 325 1.46 26.90 1.86
CA SER A 325 1.73 28.20 1.26
C SER A 325 0.44 28.99 1.08
N ASN A 326 0.52 30.32 1.11
CA ASN A 326 -0.62 31.20 0.79
C ASN A 326 -0.78 31.40 -0.73
N ARG A 327 -0.07 30.63 -1.57
CA ARG A 327 -0.17 30.75 -3.03
C ARG A 327 -1.48 30.13 -3.51
N ASN A 328 -2.03 30.68 -4.58
CA ASN A 328 -3.19 30.13 -5.26
C ASN A 328 -2.93 30.08 -6.78
N ASN A 329 -2.39 28.95 -7.23
CA ASN A 329 -1.97 28.72 -8.60
C ASN A 329 -3.08 28.10 -9.43
N THR A 330 -4.16 28.86 -9.63
CA THR A 330 -5.38 28.41 -10.35
C THR A 330 -5.17 28.07 -11.81
N ASN A 331 -4.11 28.58 -12.44
CA ASN A 331 -3.73 28.26 -13.82
C ASN A 331 -2.76 27.06 -13.93
N THR A 332 -2.41 26.42 -12.81
CA THR A 332 -1.55 25.24 -12.81
C THR A 332 -2.39 23.98 -12.74
N TYR A 333 -2.08 23.00 -13.58
CA TYR A 333 -2.69 21.67 -13.57
C TYR A 333 -1.64 20.59 -13.36
N ALA A 334 -1.92 19.64 -12.48
CA ALA A 334 -1.02 18.53 -12.18
C ALA A 334 -1.66 17.19 -12.54
N VAL A 335 -0.92 16.35 -13.27
CA VAL A 335 -1.25 14.93 -13.46
C VAL A 335 -0.14 14.11 -12.82
N VAL A 336 -0.52 13.22 -11.91
CA VAL A 336 0.41 12.49 -11.03
C VAL A 336 0.12 11.00 -11.15
N PHE A 337 1.13 10.23 -11.55
CA PHE A 337 1.05 8.79 -11.70
C PHE A 337 1.96 8.11 -10.67
N GLY A 338 1.43 7.12 -9.95
CA GLY A 338 2.19 6.21 -9.10
C GLY A 338 1.84 4.78 -9.45
N ASN A 339 2.69 4.13 -10.25
CA ASN A 339 2.50 2.76 -10.67
C ASN A 339 3.43 1.86 -9.86
N GLU A 340 2.85 1.17 -8.88
CA GLU A 340 3.54 0.33 -7.90
C GLU A 340 3.29 -1.15 -8.15
N GLU A 341 2.05 -1.54 -8.40
CA GLU A 341 1.65 -2.93 -8.67
C GLU A 341 1.50 -3.14 -10.18
N TYR A 342 2.19 -4.15 -10.73
CA TYR A 342 2.19 -4.46 -12.16
C TYR A 342 1.72 -5.89 -12.40
N ASP A 343 0.98 -6.10 -13.48
CA ASP A 343 0.45 -7.42 -13.83
C ASP A 343 1.56 -8.38 -14.30
N ASN A 344 2.56 -7.84 -15.00
CA ASN A 344 3.59 -8.63 -15.70
C ASN A 344 5.02 -8.35 -15.23
N PHE A 345 5.20 -7.47 -14.24
CA PHE A 345 6.50 -7.00 -13.78
C PHE A 345 6.56 -6.96 -12.25
N SER A 346 7.77 -6.93 -11.70
CA SER A 346 7.93 -6.75 -10.26
C SER A 346 7.41 -5.39 -9.80
N ASN A 347 6.92 -5.34 -8.57
CA ASN A 347 6.40 -4.11 -7.99
C ASN A 347 7.48 -3.05 -7.82
N VAL A 348 7.09 -1.78 -7.93
CA VAL A 348 7.95 -0.61 -7.65
C VAL A 348 7.58 -0.06 -6.29
N ASP A 349 8.24 -0.59 -5.25
CA ASP A 349 8.00 -0.21 -3.86
C ASP A 349 7.91 1.32 -3.72
N TYR A 350 6.87 1.78 -3.03
CA TYR A 350 6.59 3.17 -2.67
C TYR A 350 6.12 4.10 -3.80
N ALA A 351 6.00 3.66 -5.05
CA ALA A 351 5.57 4.52 -6.15
C ALA A 351 4.17 5.15 -5.92
N ILE A 352 3.26 4.45 -5.24
CA ILE A 352 1.95 5.02 -4.85
C ILE A 352 2.12 6.07 -3.74
N ASN A 353 3.02 5.83 -2.78
CA ASN A 353 3.30 6.76 -1.70
C ASN A 353 3.92 8.05 -2.26
N ASP A 354 4.95 7.91 -3.08
CA ASP A 354 5.61 8.95 -3.86
C ASP A 354 4.62 9.86 -4.61
N ALA A 355 3.71 9.26 -5.39
CA ALA A 355 2.65 10.01 -6.09
C ALA A 355 1.69 10.72 -5.13
N THR A 356 1.34 10.08 -4.01
CA THR A 356 0.44 10.67 -3.00
C THR A 356 1.09 11.88 -2.34
N SER A 357 2.36 11.77 -1.94
CA SER A 357 3.13 12.86 -1.34
C SER A 357 3.38 13.99 -2.33
N PHE A 358 3.74 13.70 -3.58
CA PHE A 358 3.90 14.74 -4.60
C PHE A 358 2.60 15.53 -4.85
N ALA A 359 1.45 14.86 -4.90
CA ALA A 359 0.15 15.52 -5.02
C ALA A 359 -0.17 16.42 -3.81
N ASN A 360 0.14 15.95 -2.59
CA ASN A 360 0.00 16.75 -1.37
C ASN A 360 0.89 18.00 -1.40
N TYR A 361 2.12 17.91 -1.93
CA TYR A 361 3.01 19.06 -2.12
C TYR A 361 2.52 20.02 -3.21
N CYS A 362 1.96 19.50 -4.30
CA CYS A 362 1.31 20.34 -5.31
C CYS A 362 0.22 21.22 -4.69
N ASN A 363 -0.61 20.63 -3.82
CA ASN A 363 -1.67 21.38 -3.15
C ASN A 363 -1.12 22.33 -2.09
N LYS A 364 -0.43 21.81 -1.07
CA LYS A 364 -0.04 22.59 0.12
C LYS A 364 1.10 23.55 -0.17
N VAL A 365 2.17 23.08 -0.82
CA VAL A 365 3.41 23.86 -0.98
C VAL A 365 3.37 24.71 -2.24
N LEU A 366 2.85 24.15 -3.34
CA LEU A 366 2.79 24.85 -4.63
C LEU A 366 1.45 25.57 -4.83
N GLY A 367 0.47 25.43 -3.94
CA GLY A 367 -0.79 26.18 -4.01
C GLY A 367 -1.67 25.81 -5.22
N VAL A 368 -1.49 24.63 -5.80
CA VAL A 368 -2.34 24.14 -6.90
C VAL A 368 -3.70 23.74 -6.32
N PRO A 369 -4.83 24.25 -6.84
CA PRO A 369 -6.15 23.84 -6.36
C PRO A 369 -6.35 22.33 -6.47
N GLU A 370 -7.02 21.73 -5.49
CA GLU A 370 -7.24 20.28 -5.45
C GLU A 370 -7.93 19.76 -6.72
N ASP A 371 -8.91 20.49 -7.24
CA ASP A 371 -9.62 20.18 -8.49
C ASP A 371 -8.72 20.16 -9.74
N ASN A 372 -7.56 20.82 -9.67
CA ASN A 372 -6.57 20.85 -10.74
C ASN A 372 -5.51 19.74 -10.63
N ILE A 373 -5.55 18.92 -9.57
CA ILE A 373 -4.61 17.82 -9.33
C ILE A 373 -5.32 16.49 -9.61
N ARG A 374 -4.78 15.70 -10.53
CA ARG A 374 -5.33 14.40 -10.92
C ARG A 374 -4.33 13.30 -10.65
N VAL A 375 -4.62 12.50 -9.61
CA VAL A 375 -3.79 11.36 -9.22
C VAL A 375 -4.35 10.06 -9.83
N ARG A 376 -3.47 9.21 -10.35
CA ARG A 376 -3.78 7.85 -10.76
C ARG A 376 -2.77 6.89 -10.14
N LYS A 377 -3.27 5.85 -9.48
CA LYS A 377 -2.50 4.78 -8.85
C LYS A 377 -2.65 3.54 -9.71
N ASN A 378 -1.55 2.85 -10.01
CA ASN A 378 -1.52 1.68 -10.91
C ASN A 378 -2.31 1.96 -12.19
N ALA A 379 -1.90 3.00 -12.90
CA ALA A 379 -2.57 3.48 -14.09
C ALA A 379 -2.29 2.55 -15.28
N THR A 380 -3.37 2.10 -15.90
CA THR A 380 -3.32 1.39 -17.19
C THR A 380 -2.94 2.34 -18.33
N PHE A 381 -2.54 1.79 -19.47
CA PHE A 381 -2.17 2.59 -20.64
C PHE A 381 -3.28 3.58 -21.04
N SER A 382 -4.52 3.09 -21.06
CA SER A 382 -5.70 3.89 -21.41
C SER A 382 -5.91 5.05 -20.45
N GLN A 383 -5.76 4.81 -19.14
CA GLN A 383 -5.93 5.81 -18.10
C GLN A 383 -4.83 6.88 -18.16
N MET A 384 -3.58 6.49 -18.40
CA MET A 384 -2.47 7.43 -18.59
C MET A 384 -2.74 8.35 -19.78
N LYS A 385 -3.09 7.78 -20.93
CA LYS A 385 -3.42 8.52 -22.15
C LYS A 385 -4.61 9.46 -21.96
N GLU A 386 -5.65 9.02 -21.23
CA GLU A 386 -6.80 9.85 -20.90
C GLU A 386 -6.39 11.11 -20.11
N GLN A 387 -5.52 10.98 -19.10
CA GLN A 387 -5.13 12.14 -18.28
C GLN A 387 -4.26 13.14 -19.06
N ILE A 388 -3.36 12.68 -19.92
CA ILE A 388 -2.57 13.59 -20.76
C ILE A 388 -3.47 14.28 -21.81
N ASN A 389 -4.42 13.56 -22.40
CA ASN A 389 -5.40 14.15 -23.32
C ASN A 389 -6.31 15.17 -22.63
N TYR A 390 -6.64 14.96 -21.35
CA TYR A 390 -7.35 15.96 -20.56
C TYR A 390 -6.56 17.26 -20.44
N LEU A 391 -5.24 17.21 -20.22
CA LEU A 391 -4.38 18.39 -20.22
C LEU A 391 -4.40 19.10 -21.57
N THR A 392 -4.33 18.37 -22.69
CA THR A 392 -4.46 18.96 -24.04
C THR A 392 -5.78 19.72 -24.19
N LYS A 393 -6.90 19.12 -23.77
CA LYS A 393 -8.22 19.77 -23.82
C LYS A 393 -8.27 21.04 -22.98
N LYS A 394 -7.74 21.01 -21.75
CA LYS A 394 -7.67 22.18 -20.87
C LYS A 394 -6.80 23.30 -21.43
N ALA A 395 -5.64 22.95 -22.00
CA ALA A 395 -4.76 23.89 -22.66
C ALA A 395 -5.44 24.60 -23.83
N ASN A 396 -6.13 23.85 -24.69
CA ASN A 396 -6.85 24.44 -25.83
C ASN A 396 -7.97 25.40 -25.42
N LEU A 397 -8.61 25.17 -24.27
CA LEU A 397 -9.61 26.08 -23.71
C LEU A 397 -8.99 27.34 -23.08
N ASN A 398 -7.71 27.30 -22.73
CA ASN A 398 -7.00 28.37 -22.01
C ASN A 398 -5.60 28.62 -22.64
N PRO A 399 -5.56 29.01 -23.93
CA PRO A 399 -4.31 29.09 -24.67
C PRO A 399 -3.31 30.04 -24.00
N ASP A 400 -2.07 29.57 -23.87
CA ASP A 400 -0.89 30.26 -23.33
C ASP A 400 -0.98 30.72 -21.87
N LYS A 401 -2.02 30.29 -21.15
CA LYS A 401 -2.23 30.64 -19.72
C LYS A 401 -1.74 29.56 -18.76
N LEU A 402 -1.83 28.29 -19.16
CA LEU A 402 -1.64 27.19 -18.23
C LEU A 402 -0.18 26.85 -17.98
N GLU A 403 0.13 26.44 -16.76
CA GLU A 403 1.34 25.70 -16.43
C GLU A 403 0.96 24.25 -16.11
N VAL A 404 1.75 23.30 -16.59
CA VAL A 404 1.46 21.86 -16.44
C VAL A 404 2.56 21.19 -15.63
N LEU A 405 2.16 20.42 -14.63
CA LEU A 405 3.02 19.50 -13.89
C LEU A 405 2.64 18.07 -14.25
N VAL A 406 3.62 17.28 -14.67
CA VAL A 406 3.45 15.83 -14.85
C VAL A 406 4.43 15.13 -13.92
N TYR A 407 3.94 14.21 -13.11
CA TYR A 407 4.77 13.39 -12.24
C TYR A 407 4.52 11.92 -12.52
N TYR A 408 5.58 11.13 -12.57
CA TYR A 408 5.51 9.69 -12.72
C TYR A 408 6.52 9.00 -11.81
N ALA A 409 6.05 8.08 -10.97
CA ALA A 409 6.85 7.08 -10.28
C ALA A 409 6.45 5.68 -10.75
N GLY A 410 7.44 4.86 -11.11
CA GLY A 410 7.20 3.51 -11.63
C GLY A 410 8.34 2.99 -12.50
N HIS A 411 8.04 1.97 -13.31
CA HIS A 411 9.00 1.41 -14.27
C HIS A 411 9.09 2.27 -15.52
N GLY A 412 10.30 2.40 -16.04
CA GLY A 412 10.55 2.77 -17.42
C GLY A 412 11.24 1.61 -18.14
N ILE A 413 11.08 1.56 -19.45
CA ILE A 413 11.64 0.47 -20.26
C ILE A 413 12.17 1.03 -21.58
N PRO A 414 13.35 0.59 -22.05
CA PRO A 414 13.82 0.92 -23.37
C PRO A 414 13.30 -0.12 -24.36
N ASN A 415 12.90 0.33 -25.54
CA ASN A 415 12.73 -0.59 -26.67
C ASN A 415 14.11 -1.05 -27.13
N VAL A 416 14.40 -2.34 -26.98
CA VAL A 416 15.72 -2.93 -27.25
C VAL A 416 16.18 -2.79 -28.72
N SER A 417 15.27 -2.59 -29.67
CA SER A 417 15.59 -2.44 -31.09
C SER A 417 15.86 -1.00 -31.50
N THR A 418 15.22 -0.03 -30.84
CA THR A 418 15.26 1.39 -31.23
C THR A 418 15.93 2.30 -30.20
N ASN A 419 16.15 1.77 -29.00
CA ASN A 419 16.60 2.46 -27.78
C ASN A 419 15.63 3.55 -27.31
N GLU A 420 14.44 3.69 -27.89
CA GLU A 420 13.44 4.66 -27.45
C GLU A 420 12.96 4.33 -26.03
N ALA A 421 12.81 5.34 -25.19
CA ALA A 421 12.41 5.18 -23.79
C ALA A 421 10.88 5.30 -23.61
N TYR A 422 10.32 4.45 -22.76
CA TYR A 422 8.89 4.38 -22.48
C TYR A 422 8.63 4.38 -20.97
N LEU A 423 7.54 5.03 -20.55
CA LEU A 423 6.91 4.76 -19.26
C LEU A 423 6.08 3.48 -19.39
N LEU A 424 6.11 2.64 -18.37
CA LEU A 424 5.42 1.36 -18.36
C LEU A 424 4.09 1.45 -17.58
N PRO A 425 2.94 1.32 -18.25
CA PRO A 425 1.66 1.16 -17.56
C PRO A 425 1.58 -0.15 -16.77
N CYS A 426 0.71 -0.23 -15.77
CA CYS A 426 0.62 -1.41 -14.90
C CYS A 426 0.13 -2.69 -15.63
N ASP A 427 -0.66 -2.51 -16.70
CA ASP A 427 -1.26 -3.56 -17.53
C ASP A 427 -0.38 -3.96 -18.73
N ALA A 428 0.75 -3.27 -18.93
CA ALA A 428 1.61 -3.54 -20.08
C ALA A 428 2.37 -4.86 -19.91
N SER A 429 2.55 -5.60 -21.00
CA SER A 429 3.40 -6.79 -21.07
C SER A 429 4.89 -6.46 -21.22
N GLY A 430 5.19 -5.21 -21.62
CA GLY A 430 6.50 -4.68 -22.00
C GLY A 430 7.15 -5.34 -23.23
N THR A 431 6.49 -6.30 -23.88
CA THR A 431 6.92 -6.87 -25.17
C THR A 431 6.26 -6.16 -26.34
N ASP A 432 5.06 -5.63 -26.13
CA ASP A 432 4.35 -4.79 -27.08
C ASP A 432 4.42 -3.31 -26.64
N PHE A 433 5.24 -2.54 -27.35
CA PHE A 433 5.47 -1.13 -27.06
C PHE A 433 4.32 -0.23 -27.50
N GLU A 434 3.34 -0.72 -28.27
CA GLU A 434 2.12 0.04 -28.61
C GLU A 434 1.31 0.39 -27.35
N PHE A 435 1.35 -0.49 -26.34
CA PHE A 435 0.70 -0.31 -25.04
C PHE A 435 1.64 0.25 -23.96
N CYS A 436 2.78 0.84 -24.36
CA CYS A 436 3.69 1.57 -23.49
C CYS A 436 3.66 3.07 -23.84
N TYR A 437 3.97 3.95 -22.88
CA TYR A 437 3.91 5.40 -23.13
C TYR A 437 5.29 5.94 -23.55
N GLN A 438 5.51 6.13 -24.85
CA GLN A 438 6.79 6.64 -25.36
C GLN A 438 7.08 8.05 -24.86
N LEU A 439 8.25 8.27 -24.25
CA LEU A 439 8.63 9.56 -23.66
C LEU A 439 8.75 10.68 -24.70
N SER A 440 9.32 10.39 -25.87
CA SER A 440 9.44 11.38 -26.95
C SER A 440 8.07 11.86 -27.44
N ASN A 441 7.07 10.97 -27.47
CA ASN A 441 5.69 11.34 -27.79
C ASN A 441 5.04 12.17 -26.68
N LEU A 442 5.27 11.81 -25.40
CA LEU A 442 4.80 12.61 -24.27
C LEU A 442 5.32 14.05 -24.35
N TYR A 443 6.64 14.22 -24.55
CA TYR A 443 7.26 15.54 -24.62
C TYR A 443 6.82 16.32 -25.85
N ALA A 444 6.71 15.67 -27.01
CA ALA A 444 6.19 16.30 -28.22
C ALA A 444 4.74 16.77 -28.04
N GLN A 445 3.91 15.97 -27.38
CA GLN A 445 2.52 16.34 -27.06
C GLN A 445 2.47 17.55 -26.13
N LEU A 446 3.25 17.56 -25.05
CA LEU A 446 3.34 18.71 -24.12
C LEU A 446 3.86 19.98 -24.79
N ASP A 447 4.89 19.87 -25.64
CA ASP A 447 5.44 20.99 -26.40
C ASP A 447 4.46 21.55 -27.43
N ALA A 448 3.52 20.74 -27.92
CA ALA A 448 2.48 21.15 -28.87
C ALA A 448 1.26 21.83 -28.20
N MET A 449 0.95 21.54 -26.93
CA MET A 449 -0.19 22.15 -26.23
C MET A 449 -0.03 23.67 -26.12
N PRO A 450 -1.06 24.52 -26.27
CA PRO A 450 -0.92 25.96 -26.07
C PRO A 450 -0.86 26.32 -24.57
N ILE A 451 0.26 25.97 -23.93
CA ILE A 451 0.57 26.23 -22.51
C ILE A 451 1.81 27.11 -22.41
N LYS A 452 1.94 27.80 -21.28
CA LYS A 452 3.12 28.61 -20.93
C LYS A 452 4.36 27.72 -20.76
N ARG A 453 4.20 26.58 -20.05
CA ARG A 453 5.28 25.64 -19.75
C ARG A 453 4.75 24.30 -19.24
N ALA A 454 5.50 23.23 -19.46
CA ALA A 454 5.35 21.95 -18.77
C ALA A 454 6.60 21.61 -17.96
N VAL A 455 6.43 21.08 -16.75
CA VAL A 455 7.50 20.49 -15.95
C VAL A 455 7.16 19.03 -15.68
N VAL A 456 8.07 18.13 -16.01
CA VAL A 456 7.91 16.69 -15.86
C VAL A 456 8.91 16.18 -14.82
N PHE A 457 8.45 15.36 -13.89
CA PHE A 457 9.27 14.66 -12.91
C PHE A 457 9.14 13.15 -13.12
N LEU A 458 10.27 12.48 -13.31
CA LEU A 458 10.32 11.04 -13.58
C LEU A 458 11.17 10.34 -12.52
N ASP A 459 10.51 9.63 -11.60
CA ASP A 459 11.15 8.68 -10.68
C ASP A 459 11.03 7.26 -11.25
N ALA A 460 11.83 6.99 -12.29
CA ALA A 460 11.80 5.74 -13.03
C ALA A 460 13.18 5.36 -13.58
N CYS A 461 13.44 4.05 -13.66
CA CYS A 461 14.59 3.48 -14.36
C CYS A 461 14.26 3.34 -15.84
N PHE A 462 15.16 3.70 -16.76
CA PHE A 462 14.92 3.50 -18.20
C PHE A 462 15.90 2.52 -18.86
N SER A 463 16.96 2.11 -18.17
CA SER A 463 18.03 1.26 -18.73
C SER A 463 17.68 -0.23 -18.85
N GLY A 464 16.43 -0.60 -18.51
CA GLY A 464 15.98 -1.99 -18.45
C GLY A 464 16.44 -2.76 -17.21
N GLY A 465 17.19 -2.11 -16.31
CA GLY A 465 17.65 -2.68 -15.06
C GLY A 465 16.85 -2.20 -13.85
N THR A 466 16.18 -3.13 -13.19
CA THR A 466 15.61 -2.90 -11.85
C THR A 466 16.70 -2.95 -10.79
N GLY A 467 16.71 -2.01 -9.84
CA GLY A 467 17.75 -1.85 -8.82
C GLY A 467 18.03 -3.05 -7.92
N ARG A 468 17.14 -4.06 -7.90
CA ARG A 468 17.24 -5.31 -7.14
C ARG A 468 17.97 -6.47 -7.82
N GLY A 469 18.63 -6.29 -8.97
CA GLY A 469 19.30 -7.41 -9.63
C GLY A 469 18.33 -8.53 -10.05
N ASP A 470 17.11 -8.13 -10.38
CA ASP A 470 15.97 -8.98 -10.69
C ASP A 470 16.26 -9.78 -11.96
N MET A 471 16.41 -11.10 -11.82
CA MET A 471 16.78 -12.00 -12.92
C MET A 471 15.69 -12.06 -14.00
N LEU A 472 14.42 -11.86 -13.65
CA LEU A 472 13.28 -11.86 -14.59
C LEU A 472 13.39 -10.76 -15.66
N PHE A 473 13.85 -9.57 -15.30
CA PHE A 473 14.13 -8.48 -16.25
C PHE A 473 15.40 -8.75 -17.05
N LYS A 474 16.46 -9.25 -16.40
CA LYS A 474 17.74 -9.62 -17.05
C LYS A 474 17.62 -10.75 -18.07
N GLU A 475 16.68 -11.66 -17.87
CA GLU A 475 16.42 -12.80 -18.78
C GLU A 475 15.52 -12.42 -19.96
N ARG A 476 14.68 -11.39 -19.82
CA ARG A 476 13.79 -10.90 -20.90
C ARG A 476 14.33 -9.67 -21.67
N TYR A 477 15.18 -8.86 -21.05
CA TYR A 477 15.67 -7.61 -21.65
C TYR A 477 17.18 -7.45 -21.53
N VAL A 478 17.81 -7.15 -22.67
CA VAL A 478 19.21 -6.73 -22.73
C VAL A 478 19.31 -5.34 -22.11
N TYR A 479 20.33 -5.09 -21.28
CA TYR A 479 20.65 -3.73 -20.83
C TYR A 479 21.00 -2.87 -22.04
N VAL A 480 20.15 -1.91 -22.34
CA VAL A 480 20.40 -0.96 -23.43
C VAL A 480 20.30 0.45 -22.89
N LYS A 481 21.30 1.26 -23.21
CA LYS A 481 21.28 2.68 -22.89
C LYS A 481 20.14 3.35 -23.68
N PRO A 482 19.15 3.95 -23.01
CA PRO A 482 18.06 4.62 -23.70
C PRO A 482 18.58 5.82 -24.49
N LYS A 483 17.92 6.09 -25.61
CA LYS A 483 18.10 7.29 -26.40
C LYS A 483 17.44 8.47 -25.68
N ASP A 484 18.16 9.59 -25.62
CA ASP A 484 17.62 10.82 -25.06
C ASP A 484 16.42 11.30 -25.90
N ALA A 485 15.30 11.57 -25.23
CA ALA A 485 14.10 12.12 -25.86
C ALA A 485 14.14 13.66 -25.78
N PRO A 486 14.36 14.40 -26.89
CA PRO A 486 14.59 15.84 -26.84
C PRO A 486 13.32 16.64 -26.50
N THR A 487 13.41 17.58 -25.56
CA THR A 487 12.43 18.66 -25.36
C THR A 487 12.73 19.82 -26.29
N LYS A 488 11.73 20.34 -27.01
CA LYS A 488 11.94 21.29 -28.13
C LYS A 488 11.60 22.74 -27.81
N LYS A 489 10.60 23.01 -26.96
CA LYS A 489 10.10 24.39 -26.76
C LYS A 489 9.92 24.80 -25.31
N LYS A 490 9.14 24.04 -24.54
CA LYS A 490 8.63 24.50 -23.23
C LYS A 490 8.52 23.42 -22.17
N THR A 491 8.87 22.19 -22.50
CA THR A 491 8.90 21.09 -21.55
C THR A 491 10.26 21.03 -20.86
N ILE A 492 10.28 21.07 -19.53
CA ILE A 492 11.46 20.86 -18.70
C ILE A 492 11.26 19.53 -17.97
N VAL A 493 12.27 18.67 -17.95
CA VAL A 493 12.19 17.33 -17.38
C VAL A 493 13.24 17.16 -16.31
N PHE A 494 12.86 16.64 -15.16
CA PHE A 494 13.76 16.14 -14.13
C PHE A 494 13.62 14.62 -14.06
N SER A 495 14.73 13.91 -14.20
CA SER A 495 14.77 12.45 -14.17
C SER A 495 15.64 11.96 -13.02
N ALA A 496 15.23 10.87 -12.36
CA ALA A 496 15.88 10.31 -11.19
C ALA A 496 17.28 9.73 -11.45
N ALA A 497 17.60 9.38 -12.71
CA ALA A 497 18.85 8.72 -13.08
C ALA A 497 19.32 9.12 -14.49
N SER A 498 20.62 8.92 -14.76
CA SER A 498 21.26 9.24 -16.04
C SER A 498 21.66 7.99 -16.82
N GLY A 499 21.44 7.99 -18.14
CA GLY A 499 22.01 6.97 -19.02
C GLY A 499 21.58 5.55 -18.64
N ASP A 500 22.54 4.71 -18.24
CA ASP A 500 22.34 3.32 -17.83
C ASP A 500 22.10 3.13 -16.32
N GLN A 501 22.13 4.22 -15.53
CA GLN A 501 21.92 4.20 -14.08
C GLN A 501 20.47 3.85 -13.70
N THR A 502 20.31 3.42 -12.45
CA THR A 502 19.04 2.98 -11.87
C THR A 502 18.51 4.01 -10.87
N ALA A 503 17.20 4.26 -10.89
CA ALA A 503 16.48 4.95 -9.82
C ALA A 503 16.20 3.99 -8.64
N MET A 504 16.70 4.32 -7.44
CA MET A 504 16.64 3.45 -6.28
C MET A 504 15.65 3.92 -5.21
N GLN A 505 15.19 2.96 -4.40
CA GLN A 505 14.28 3.17 -3.28
C GLN A 505 15.02 3.53 -2.00
N TYR A 506 14.44 4.45 -1.24
CA TYR A 506 14.80 4.81 0.12
C TYR A 506 13.87 4.09 1.10
N ALA A 507 14.20 2.84 1.43
CA ALA A 507 13.37 2.00 2.29
C ALA A 507 13.07 2.66 3.64
N GLU A 508 14.08 3.24 4.31
CA GLU A 508 13.89 3.89 5.62
C GLU A 508 13.10 5.20 5.54
N GLN A 509 12.71 5.65 4.34
CA GLN A 509 11.83 6.80 4.16
C GLN A 509 10.54 6.46 3.40
N HIS A 510 10.32 5.21 3.02
CA HIS A 510 9.16 4.79 2.21
C HIS A 510 8.94 5.65 0.94
N HIS A 511 10.03 5.99 0.24
CA HIS A 511 10.03 6.83 -0.97
C HIS A 511 11.13 6.42 -1.95
N GLY A 512 11.06 6.82 -3.22
CA GLY A 512 12.24 6.85 -4.10
C GLY A 512 13.27 7.90 -3.66
N TYR A 513 14.58 7.67 -3.85
CA TYR A 513 15.60 8.68 -3.47
C TYR A 513 15.35 10.03 -4.14
N PHE A 514 14.96 10.01 -5.42
CA PHE A 514 14.71 11.23 -6.16
C PHE A 514 13.48 11.97 -5.61
N THR A 515 12.36 11.26 -5.43
CA THR A 515 11.14 11.85 -4.87
C THR A 515 11.34 12.37 -3.45
N TYR A 516 12.01 11.61 -2.59
CA TYR A 516 12.35 12.02 -1.23
C TYR A 516 13.08 13.38 -1.22
N PHE A 517 14.20 13.48 -1.96
CA PHE A 517 14.98 14.72 -1.96
C PHE A 517 14.31 15.86 -2.73
N LEU A 518 13.51 15.56 -3.75
CA LEU A 518 12.66 16.57 -4.39
C LEU A 518 11.71 17.21 -3.38
N LEU A 519 10.93 16.41 -2.67
CA LEU A 519 9.94 16.89 -1.71
C LEU A 519 10.60 17.53 -0.49
N LYS A 520 11.74 16.99 -0.01
CA LYS A 520 12.54 17.60 1.05
C LYS A 520 12.97 19.02 0.72
N ASN A 521 13.52 19.25 -0.47
CA ASN A 521 13.93 20.60 -0.88
C ASN A 521 12.73 21.54 -1.04
N LEU A 522 11.59 21.05 -1.53
CA LEU A 522 10.35 21.83 -1.58
C LEU A 522 9.83 22.18 -0.18
N LYS A 523 9.95 21.27 0.78
CA LYS A 523 9.58 21.46 2.17
C LYS A 523 10.41 22.57 2.80
N GLU A 524 11.73 22.41 2.76
CA GLU A 524 12.70 23.34 3.36
C GLU A 524 12.57 24.76 2.80
N THR A 525 12.29 24.88 1.49
CA THR A 525 12.17 26.18 0.82
C THR A 525 10.74 26.71 0.76
N ARG A 526 9.74 25.96 1.24
CA ARG A 526 8.31 26.25 1.04
C ARG A 526 7.99 26.49 -0.45
N GLY A 527 8.61 25.71 -1.32
CA GLY A 527 8.52 25.82 -2.77
C GLY A 527 9.26 27.01 -3.41
N ASN A 528 9.96 27.84 -2.62
CA ASN A 528 10.76 28.97 -3.13
C ASN A 528 12.16 28.50 -3.54
N ILE A 529 12.25 27.73 -4.62
CA ILE A 529 13.52 27.26 -5.17
C ILE A 529 13.49 27.34 -6.69
N ASN A 530 14.58 27.84 -7.28
CA ASN A 530 14.74 27.87 -8.73
C ASN A 530 15.22 26.50 -9.25
N PHE A 531 15.10 26.26 -10.55
CA PHE A 531 15.42 24.96 -11.13
C PHE A 531 16.91 24.61 -11.09
N LEU A 532 17.81 25.60 -11.15
CA LEU A 532 19.23 25.35 -11.02
C LEU A 532 19.54 24.79 -9.62
N ASP A 533 19.17 25.54 -8.58
CA ASP A 533 19.38 25.16 -7.18
C ASP A 533 18.70 23.82 -6.85
N LEU A 534 17.47 23.62 -7.34
CA LEU A 534 16.74 22.37 -7.14
C LEU A 534 17.48 21.19 -7.79
N SER A 535 17.91 21.35 -9.06
CA SER A 535 18.62 20.30 -9.79
C SER A 535 19.95 19.94 -9.14
N GLU A 536 20.73 20.93 -8.70
CA GLU A 536 22.04 20.71 -8.06
C GLU A 536 21.89 20.05 -6.69
N LYS A 537 20.93 20.50 -5.88
CA LYS A 537 20.68 19.91 -4.56
C LYS A 537 20.22 18.47 -4.67
N ILE A 538 19.21 18.18 -5.49
CA ILE A 538 18.72 16.81 -5.70
C ILE A 538 19.84 15.94 -6.26
N SER A 539 20.57 16.40 -7.27
CA SER A 539 21.66 15.63 -7.89
C SER A 539 22.74 15.25 -6.88
N ARG A 540 23.18 16.20 -6.06
CA ARG A 540 24.17 15.97 -5.00
C ARG A 540 23.64 15.03 -3.91
N GLN A 541 22.43 15.25 -3.41
CA GLN A 541 21.87 14.46 -2.31
C GLN A 541 21.60 13.01 -2.72
N VAL A 542 21.01 12.81 -3.90
CA VAL A 542 20.75 11.47 -4.46
C VAL A 542 22.06 10.76 -4.77
N SER A 543 23.05 11.44 -5.38
CA SER A 543 24.34 10.82 -5.70
C SER A 543 25.07 10.36 -4.44
N ASN A 544 25.05 11.16 -3.38
CA ASN A 544 25.68 10.81 -2.11
C ASN A 544 24.99 9.61 -1.45
N ILE A 545 23.66 9.64 -1.26
CA ILE A 545 22.96 8.54 -0.59
C ILE A 545 23.06 7.23 -1.38
N ALA A 546 23.02 7.31 -2.71
CA ALA A 546 23.16 6.17 -3.60
C ALA A 546 24.53 5.48 -3.43
N LEU A 547 25.59 6.27 -3.31
CA LEU A 547 26.93 5.77 -3.05
C LEU A 547 27.04 5.22 -1.62
N ASP A 548 26.60 5.98 -0.63
CA ASP A 548 26.76 5.66 0.80
C ASP A 548 25.99 4.39 1.19
N LYS A 549 24.75 4.22 0.70
CA LYS A 549 23.89 3.09 1.08
C LYS A 549 23.97 1.90 0.14
N ASN A 550 24.17 2.14 -1.15
CA ASN A 550 24.05 1.09 -2.16
C ASN A 550 25.36 0.85 -2.93
N ASN A 551 26.41 1.64 -2.70
CA ASN A 551 27.66 1.61 -3.46
C ASN A 551 27.41 1.65 -4.99
N LYS A 552 26.40 2.43 -5.40
CA LYS A 552 25.96 2.58 -6.80
C LYS A 552 25.88 4.05 -7.16
N VAL A 553 26.04 4.33 -8.45
CA VAL A 553 25.89 5.69 -8.97
C VAL A 553 24.45 5.89 -9.42
N GLN A 554 23.79 6.90 -8.84
CA GLN A 554 22.53 7.44 -9.33
C GLN A 554 22.65 8.96 -9.36
N THR A 555 22.63 9.51 -10.56
CA THR A 555 22.78 10.95 -10.79
C THR A 555 21.52 11.46 -11.47
N PRO A 556 20.64 12.17 -10.74
CA PRO A 556 19.51 12.88 -11.32
C PRO A 556 19.96 13.91 -12.37
N ARG A 557 19.13 14.12 -13.38
CA ARG A 557 19.37 15.09 -14.46
C ARG A 557 18.18 15.99 -14.68
N ILE A 558 18.49 17.20 -15.15
CA ILE A 558 17.53 18.11 -15.75
C ILE A 558 17.75 18.17 -17.26
N GLN A 559 16.66 18.16 -18.01
CA GLN A 559 16.63 18.40 -19.44
C GLN A 559 15.71 19.57 -19.73
N PHE A 560 16.14 20.44 -20.64
CA PHE A 560 15.38 21.63 -21.01
C PHE A 560 15.62 21.98 -22.50
N PRO A 561 14.72 22.75 -23.12
CA PRO A 561 14.87 23.20 -24.50
C PRO A 561 16.04 24.16 -24.64
N ALA A 562 16.86 23.98 -25.68
CA ALA A 562 17.99 24.88 -25.96
C ALA A 562 17.54 26.35 -26.18
N THR A 563 16.31 26.55 -26.63
CA THR A 563 15.70 27.88 -26.81
C THR A 563 15.54 28.67 -25.51
N LEU A 564 15.58 28.01 -24.34
CA LEU A 564 15.51 28.71 -23.05
C LEU A 564 16.84 29.34 -22.64
N GLY A 565 17.97 28.99 -23.28
CA GLY A 565 19.30 29.50 -22.89
C GLY A 565 19.56 29.33 -21.40
N ASP A 566 19.91 30.40 -20.70
CA ASP A 566 20.08 30.41 -19.24
C ASP A 566 18.79 30.72 -18.46
N ALA A 567 17.68 31.05 -19.14
CA ALA A 567 16.44 31.47 -18.48
C ALA A 567 15.84 30.38 -17.58
N TRP A 568 16.09 29.10 -17.88
CA TRP A 568 15.60 28.00 -17.04
C TRP A 568 16.21 28.04 -15.62
N LYS A 569 17.42 28.59 -15.45
CA LYS A 569 18.14 28.56 -14.17
C LYS A 569 17.39 29.33 -13.08
N THR A 570 16.77 30.46 -13.43
CA THR A 570 16.04 31.33 -12.50
C THR A 570 14.55 31.01 -12.40
N MET A 571 14.07 30.07 -13.22
CA MET A 571 12.68 29.65 -13.18
C MET A 571 12.36 28.83 -11.92
N THR A 572 11.16 29.01 -11.38
CA THR A 572 10.60 28.24 -10.26
C THR A 572 9.47 27.34 -10.74
N LEU A 573 9.02 26.38 -9.91
CA LEU A 573 7.89 25.50 -10.24
C LEU A 573 6.56 26.23 -10.40
N VAL A 574 6.36 27.26 -9.60
CA VAL A 574 5.20 28.15 -9.64
C VAL A 574 5.67 29.57 -9.28
N LYS A 575 4.99 30.59 -9.81
CA LYS A 575 5.28 32.00 -9.52
C LYS A 575 4.62 32.47 -8.23
#